data_AF-A0A643JRP5-F1
#
_entry.id   AF-A0A643JRP5-F1
#
_cell.length_a   1.000
_cell.length_b   1.000
_cell.length_c   1.000
_cell.angle_alpha   90.00
_cell.angle_beta   90.00
_cell.angle_gamma   90.00
#
_symmetry.space_group_name_H-M   'P 1'
#
loop_
_entity.id
_entity.type
_entity.pdbx_description
1 polymer ?
#
loop_
_entity_poly.entity_id
_entity_poly.type
_entity_poly.pdbx_seq_one_letter_code
_entity_poly.pdbx_strand_id
1 'polypeptide(L)'
;MHCRRCGNPLDKPGDYCLTCNTANCDAVVAVFESDRATLTFLDEDEVVGETAVTTIPETDDDTKIIQLRNFAGLVADEIRRKRPETVYAAGERDPLRETRAQLHYEFYRVTDTDPVESVIARHGERALEVVDIPPAEKLGGSHTTLIGGRKGRRAIGVVAGHPHVKKVIPGPIDASGTGSRTGLRAKVTRADNNGNVRLLLRDGSSVQENRIVTTAMNYETGERVRDDLNEALREEELQDE
;
A
#
# COMPACT_ATOMS: atom_id res chain seq x y z
N MET A 1 30.05 11.51 0.19
CA MET A 1 28.84 11.92 -0.55
C MET A 1 28.46 13.29 -0.03
N HIS A 2 27.90 14.16 -0.85
CA HIS A 2 27.60 15.53 -0.46
C HIS A 2 26.18 15.90 -0.87
N CYS A 3 25.56 16.82 -0.14
CA CYS A 3 24.28 17.36 -0.52
C CYS A 3 24.40 18.01 -1.90
N ARG A 4 23.47 17.66 -2.81
CA ARG A 4 23.45 18.15 -4.19
C ARG A 4 23.32 19.68 -4.31
N ARG A 5 22.82 20.33 -3.25
CA ARG A 5 22.61 21.79 -3.22
C ARG A 5 23.72 22.56 -2.52
N CYS A 6 24.07 22.20 -1.28
CA CYS A 6 25.02 23.00 -0.48
C CYS A 6 26.41 22.36 -0.33
N GLY A 7 26.63 21.14 -0.83
CA GLY A 7 27.91 20.44 -0.74
C GLY A 7 28.27 19.92 0.66
N ASN A 8 27.39 20.07 1.66
CA ASN A 8 27.64 19.53 3.00
C ASN A 8 27.79 17.99 2.93
N PRO A 9 28.75 17.38 3.65
CA PRO A 9 28.87 15.93 3.68
C PRO A 9 27.57 15.29 4.22
N LEU A 10 27.20 14.17 3.61
CA LEU A 10 26.09 13.32 4.05
C LEU A 10 26.67 12.04 4.65
N ASP A 11 26.02 11.54 5.71
CA ASP A 11 26.42 10.31 6.40
C ASP A 11 26.14 9.06 5.55
N LYS A 12 24.95 9.00 4.92
CA LYS A 12 24.50 7.91 4.04
C LYS A 12 23.96 8.44 2.70
N PRO A 13 23.97 7.62 1.63
CA PRO A 13 23.47 8.05 0.32
C PRO A 13 22.00 8.48 0.41
N GLY A 14 21.62 9.55 -0.30
CA GLY A 14 20.25 10.08 -0.29
C GLY A 14 19.82 10.76 1.02
N ASP A 15 20.68 10.90 2.04
CA ASP A 15 20.28 11.52 3.31
C ASP A 15 19.73 12.93 3.11
N TYR A 16 18.64 13.25 3.81
CA TYR A 16 18.11 14.59 3.83
C TYR A 16 19.13 15.55 4.46
N CYS A 17 19.47 16.63 3.75
CA CYS A 17 20.45 17.59 4.25
C CYS A 17 19.85 18.48 5.34
N LEU A 18 20.26 18.26 6.59
CA LEU A 18 19.81 19.08 7.73
C LEU A 18 20.38 20.50 7.72
N THR A 19 21.47 20.75 6.98
CA THR A 19 22.09 22.09 6.88
C THR A 19 21.27 23.02 5.99
N CYS A 20 20.81 22.55 4.83
CA CYS A 20 20.10 23.38 3.85
C CYS A 20 18.67 22.92 3.56
N ASN A 21 18.15 21.95 4.33
CA ASN A 21 16.80 21.41 4.21
C ASN A 21 16.47 20.91 2.80
N THR A 22 17.39 20.16 2.19
CA THR A 22 17.24 19.65 0.82
C THR A 22 17.15 18.14 0.84
N ALA A 23 16.11 17.60 0.19
CA ALA A 23 16.00 16.19 -0.14
C ALA A 23 17.02 15.82 -1.22
N ASN A 24 17.78 14.75 -0.98
CA ASN A 24 18.78 14.22 -1.93
C ASN A 24 18.32 12.90 -2.56
N CYS A 25 17.06 12.52 -2.33
CA CYS A 25 16.31 11.50 -3.03
C CYS A 25 14.80 11.83 -2.88
N ASP A 26 14.00 11.48 -3.88
CA ASP A 26 12.55 11.64 -3.92
C ASP A 26 11.82 10.31 -3.69
N ALA A 27 12.44 9.19 -4.06
CA ALA A 27 11.86 7.86 -3.88
C ALA A 27 12.83 6.84 -3.25
N VAL A 28 12.24 5.82 -2.61
CA VAL A 28 12.96 4.65 -2.10
C VAL A 28 12.33 3.38 -2.64
N VAL A 29 13.13 2.47 -3.20
CA VAL A 29 12.70 1.12 -3.55
C VAL A 29 13.24 0.15 -2.50
N ALA A 30 12.33 -0.48 -1.74
CA ALA A 30 12.61 -1.41 -0.66
C ALA A 30 12.28 -2.85 -1.08
N VAL A 31 13.30 -3.68 -1.27
CA VAL A 31 13.13 -5.11 -1.57
C VAL A 31 13.33 -5.90 -0.29
N PHE A 32 12.28 -6.56 0.16
CA PHE A 32 12.25 -7.31 1.40
C PHE A 32 12.47 -8.81 1.16
N GLU A 33 13.36 -9.38 1.94
CA GLU A 33 13.55 -10.81 2.18
C GLU A 33 13.22 -11.06 3.67
N SER A 34 13.23 -12.33 4.10
CA SER A 34 12.87 -12.70 5.47
C SER A 34 13.84 -12.16 6.52
N ASP A 35 15.12 -12.02 6.16
CA ASP A 35 16.21 -11.59 7.05
C ASP A 35 16.99 -10.38 6.54
N ARG A 36 16.61 -9.83 5.38
CA ARG A 36 17.30 -8.72 4.72
C ARG A 36 16.33 -7.81 3.99
N ALA A 37 16.57 -6.52 4.03
CA ALA A 37 15.88 -5.54 3.21
C ALA A 37 16.92 -4.69 2.48
N THR A 38 16.84 -4.65 1.16
CA THR A 38 17.71 -3.82 0.32
C THR A 38 16.94 -2.56 -0.07
N LEU A 39 17.47 -1.39 0.31
CA LEU A 39 16.90 -0.08 0.06
C LEU A 39 17.73 0.62 -1.02
N THR A 40 17.10 0.90 -2.15
CA THR A 40 17.67 1.70 -3.24
C THR A 40 17.07 3.09 -3.19
N PHE A 41 17.91 4.12 -3.21
CA PHE A 41 17.49 5.52 -3.13
C PHE A 41 17.54 6.13 -4.53
N LEU A 42 16.45 6.76 -4.95
CA LEU A 42 16.31 7.39 -6.26
C LEU A 42 16.18 8.90 -6.11
N ASP A 43 16.79 9.65 -7.01
CA ASP A 43 16.52 11.07 -7.23
C ASP A 43 16.07 11.21 -8.68
N GLU A 44 14.78 11.45 -8.86
CA GLU A 44 14.12 11.31 -10.17
C GLU A 44 14.36 9.87 -10.69
N ASP A 45 15.07 9.75 -11.82
CA ASP A 45 15.35 8.47 -12.48
C ASP A 45 16.73 7.91 -12.12
N GLU A 46 17.53 8.63 -11.33
CA GLU A 46 18.89 8.23 -10.98
C GLU A 46 18.98 7.52 -9.64
N VAL A 47 19.70 6.39 -9.62
CA VAL A 47 20.08 5.71 -8.38
C VAL A 47 21.20 6.49 -7.69
N VAL A 48 20.90 7.12 -6.56
CA VAL A 48 21.88 7.88 -5.78
C VAL A 48 22.59 7.04 -4.72
N GLY A 49 22.11 5.83 -4.46
CA GLY A 49 22.82 4.82 -3.68
C GLY A 49 21.93 3.70 -3.16
N GLU A 50 22.54 2.78 -2.42
CA GLU A 50 21.88 1.60 -1.85
C GLU A 50 22.31 1.38 -0.40
N THR A 51 21.46 0.76 0.41
CA THR A 51 21.80 0.26 1.74
C THR A 51 21.02 -1.02 2.04
N ALA A 52 21.68 -2.00 2.63
CA ALA A 52 21.03 -3.19 3.15
C ALA A 52 20.85 -3.10 4.67
N VAL A 53 19.66 -3.45 5.15
CA VAL A 53 19.35 -3.70 6.56
C VAL A 53 19.17 -5.20 6.72
N THR A 54 19.80 -5.80 7.72
CA THR A 54 19.72 -7.24 7.98
C THR A 54 19.25 -7.51 9.39
N THR A 55 18.63 -8.66 9.60
CA THR A 55 18.23 -9.20 10.89
C THR A 55 18.64 -10.68 10.97
N ILE A 56 18.56 -11.27 12.16
CA ILE A 56 18.78 -12.70 12.36
C ILE A 56 17.41 -13.31 12.65
N PRO A 57 16.91 -14.26 11.85
CA PRO A 57 15.63 -14.91 12.10
C PRO A 57 15.61 -15.64 13.43
N GLU A 58 14.56 -15.42 14.21
CA GLU A 58 14.31 -16.18 15.43
C GLU A 58 13.47 -17.42 15.12
N THR A 59 13.68 -18.51 15.87
CA THR A 59 12.96 -19.78 15.66
C THR A 59 11.74 -19.93 16.55
N ASP A 60 11.71 -19.23 17.67
CA ASP A 60 10.61 -19.24 18.65
C ASP A 60 9.56 -18.19 18.31
N ASP A 61 8.28 -18.53 18.49
CA ASP A 61 7.17 -17.75 17.92
C ASP A 61 7.00 -16.38 18.60
N ASP A 62 7.24 -16.27 19.91
CA ASP A 62 7.16 -14.99 20.62
C ASP A 62 8.31 -14.07 20.21
N THR A 63 9.51 -14.62 20.07
CA THR A 63 10.70 -13.88 19.66
C THR A 63 10.68 -13.46 18.19
N LYS A 64 10.06 -14.26 17.30
CA LYS A 64 9.83 -13.89 15.89
C LYS A 64 9.05 -12.59 15.74
N ILE A 65 7.97 -12.41 16.51
CA ILE A 65 7.13 -11.20 16.42
C ILE A 65 7.94 -9.96 16.81
N ILE A 66 8.73 -10.06 17.88
CA ILE A 66 9.60 -8.98 18.34
C ILE A 66 10.69 -8.69 17.31
N GLN A 67 11.32 -9.73 16.77
CA GLN A 67 12.35 -9.63 15.75
C GLN A 67 11.82 -8.98 14.47
N LEU A 68 10.64 -9.36 13.99
CA LEU A 68 9.98 -8.75 12.84
C LEU A 68 9.72 -7.26 13.06
N ARG A 69 9.14 -6.88 14.21
CA ARG A 69 8.87 -5.47 14.55
C ARG A 69 10.16 -4.64 14.60
N ASN A 70 11.21 -5.18 15.22
CA ASN A 70 12.50 -4.50 15.31
C ASN A 70 13.15 -4.36 13.93
N PHE A 71 13.12 -5.41 13.11
CA PHE A 71 13.65 -5.37 11.75
C PHE A 71 12.93 -4.33 10.89
N ALA A 72 11.59 -4.34 10.90
CA ALA A 72 10.79 -3.32 10.23
C ALA A 72 11.06 -1.90 10.75
N GLY A 73 11.29 -1.74 12.05
CA GLY A 73 11.68 -0.46 12.66
C GLY A 73 13.01 0.07 12.13
N LEU A 74 14.02 -0.79 12.01
CA LEU A 74 15.31 -0.42 11.43
C LEU A 74 15.19 0.00 9.96
N VAL A 75 14.37 -0.71 9.18
CA VAL A 75 14.09 -0.34 7.79
C VAL A 75 13.36 1.00 7.72
N ALA A 76 12.34 1.20 8.54
CA ALA A 76 11.56 2.44 8.60
C ALA A 76 12.44 3.64 8.98
N ASP A 77 13.38 3.48 9.91
CA ASP A 77 14.31 4.54 10.30
C ASP A 77 15.28 4.92 9.18
N GLU A 78 15.77 3.94 8.42
CA GLU A 78 16.60 4.23 7.24
C GLU A 78 15.82 4.99 6.18
N ILE A 79 14.54 4.66 5.95
CA ILE A 79 13.65 5.39 5.04
C ILE A 79 13.37 6.81 5.54
N ARG A 80 13.02 6.98 6.83
CA ARG A 80 12.74 8.31 7.42
C ARG A 80 13.92 9.27 7.36
N ARG A 81 15.14 8.75 7.43
CA ARG A 81 16.39 9.53 7.29
C ARG A 81 16.47 10.22 5.93
N LYS A 82 15.90 9.62 4.89
CA LYS A 82 15.86 10.14 3.52
C LYS A 82 14.77 11.19 3.29
N ARG A 83 13.65 11.03 4.00
CA ARG A 83 12.42 11.83 3.80
C ARG A 83 11.93 11.80 2.35
N PRO A 84 11.70 10.61 1.77
CA PRO A 84 11.22 10.51 0.40
C PRO A 84 9.77 11.02 0.30
N GLU A 85 9.33 11.29 -0.91
CA GLU A 85 7.92 11.48 -1.23
C GLU A 85 7.21 10.12 -1.29
N THR A 86 7.87 9.12 -1.89
CA THR A 86 7.29 7.81 -2.16
C THR A 86 8.21 6.65 -1.81
N VAL A 87 7.64 5.56 -1.31
CA VAL A 87 8.29 4.28 -1.07
C VAL A 87 7.63 3.23 -1.96
N TYR A 88 8.44 2.56 -2.76
CA TYR A 88 8.07 1.38 -3.53
C TYR A 88 8.61 0.15 -2.81
N ALA A 89 7.80 -0.89 -2.64
CA ALA A 89 8.18 -2.06 -1.87
C ALA A 89 7.89 -3.37 -2.61
N ALA A 90 8.84 -4.28 -2.60
CA ALA A 90 8.74 -5.59 -3.24
C ALA A 90 9.20 -6.69 -2.26
N GLY A 91 8.92 -7.94 -2.62
CA GLY A 91 9.39 -9.11 -1.87
C GLY A 91 8.45 -9.58 -0.75
N GLU A 92 9.05 -10.08 0.33
CA GLU A 92 8.40 -10.76 1.45
C GLU A 92 7.36 -9.92 2.17
N ARG A 93 6.23 -10.56 2.50
CA ARG A 93 5.00 -9.87 2.93
C ARG A 93 5.09 -9.33 4.35
N ASP A 94 5.51 -10.17 5.28
CA ASP A 94 5.52 -9.85 6.70
C ASP A 94 6.38 -8.61 7.03
N PRO A 95 7.65 -8.52 6.60
CA PRO A 95 8.47 -7.35 6.90
C PRO A 95 8.00 -6.10 6.15
N LEU A 96 7.49 -6.25 4.92
CA LEU A 96 6.90 -5.14 4.17
C LEU A 96 5.69 -4.55 4.91
N ARG A 97 4.76 -5.39 5.36
CA ARG A 97 3.55 -4.98 6.07
C ARG A 97 3.88 -4.28 7.38
N GLU A 98 4.76 -4.87 8.18
CA GLU A 98 5.16 -4.29 9.47
C GLU A 98 5.89 -2.95 9.25
N THR A 99 6.72 -2.82 8.21
CA THR A 99 7.39 -1.55 7.86
C THR A 99 6.39 -0.50 7.41
N ARG A 100 5.44 -0.86 6.54
CA ARG A 100 4.36 0.04 6.08
C ARG A 100 3.56 0.60 7.25
N ALA A 101 3.24 -0.22 8.24
CA ALA A 101 2.50 0.21 9.43
C ALA A 101 3.24 1.28 10.26
N GLN A 102 4.55 1.42 10.08
CA GLN A 102 5.39 2.39 10.79
C GLN A 102 5.69 3.65 9.97
N LEU A 103 5.34 3.69 8.68
CA LEU A 103 5.63 4.82 7.79
C LEU A 103 4.38 5.64 7.47
N HIS A 104 4.58 6.93 7.18
CA HIS A 104 3.53 7.85 6.75
C HIS A 104 3.66 8.26 5.27
N TYR A 105 4.73 7.80 4.59
CA TYR A 105 4.98 8.08 3.18
C TYR A 105 4.03 7.30 2.28
N GLU A 106 3.89 7.74 1.03
CA GLU A 106 3.24 6.92 0.00
C GLU A 106 3.95 5.58 -0.10
N PHE A 107 3.18 4.48 -0.14
CA PHE A 107 3.73 3.14 -0.08
C PHE A 107 3.06 2.27 -1.14
N TYR A 108 3.77 2.03 -2.25
CA TYR A 108 3.29 1.24 -3.37
C TYR A 108 3.97 -0.12 -3.40
N ARG A 109 3.21 -1.17 -3.71
CA ARG A 109 3.78 -2.49 -3.93
C ARG A 109 4.26 -2.63 -5.38
N VAL A 110 5.44 -3.20 -5.55
CA VAL A 110 6.00 -3.56 -6.85
C VAL A 110 6.12 -5.08 -6.92
N THR A 111 5.57 -5.67 -7.98
CA THR A 111 5.55 -7.11 -8.20
C THR A 111 6.48 -7.56 -9.33
N ASP A 112 7.07 -6.60 -10.05
CA ASP A 112 8.03 -6.87 -11.12
C ASP A 112 9.30 -7.53 -10.58
N THR A 113 9.93 -8.35 -11.41
CA THR A 113 11.14 -9.11 -11.05
C THR A 113 12.35 -8.20 -10.79
N ASP A 114 12.42 -7.07 -11.48
CA ASP A 114 13.33 -5.98 -11.16
C ASP A 114 12.52 -4.77 -10.66
N PRO A 115 12.37 -4.62 -9.33
CA PRO A 115 11.61 -3.53 -8.76
C PRO A 115 12.20 -2.15 -9.06
N VAL A 116 13.52 -2.03 -9.18
CA VAL A 116 14.20 -0.75 -9.37
C VAL A 116 14.00 -0.28 -10.80
N GLU A 117 14.30 -1.14 -11.78
CA GLU A 117 14.09 -0.83 -13.20
C GLU A 117 12.61 -0.53 -13.48
N SER A 118 11.70 -1.29 -12.88
CA SER A 118 10.26 -1.05 -13.01
C SER A 118 9.83 0.33 -12.50
N VAL A 119 10.36 0.77 -11.36
CA VAL A 119 10.06 2.10 -10.81
C VAL A 119 10.64 3.19 -11.70
N ILE A 120 11.89 3.07 -12.13
CA ILE A 120 12.53 4.05 -13.02
C ILE A 120 11.78 4.14 -14.36
N ALA A 121 11.43 3.01 -14.97
CA ALA A 121 10.72 2.98 -16.25
C ALA A 121 9.30 3.59 -16.17
N ARG A 122 8.72 3.66 -14.97
CA ARG A 122 7.39 4.23 -14.70
C ARG A 122 7.46 5.65 -14.13
N HIS A 123 8.65 6.15 -13.81
CA HIS A 123 8.85 7.50 -13.28
C HIS A 123 8.45 8.52 -14.36
N GLY A 124 7.57 9.45 -13.98
CA GLY A 124 6.84 10.34 -14.91
C GLY A 124 5.33 10.08 -15.03
N GLU A 125 4.82 8.93 -14.60
CA GLU A 125 3.38 8.72 -14.39
C GLU A 125 2.97 9.29 -13.03
N ARG A 126 2.41 10.51 -13.04
CA ARG A 126 1.99 11.28 -11.85
C ARG A 126 1.55 10.41 -10.66
N ALA A 127 2.21 10.62 -9.52
CA ALA A 127 1.82 10.03 -8.25
C ALA A 127 0.33 10.24 -7.96
N LEU A 128 -0.33 9.21 -7.46
CA LEU A 128 -1.74 9.26 -7.14
C LEU A 128 -1.93 10.09 -5.88
N GLU A 129 -2.86 11.05 -5.92
CA GLU A 129 -3.25 11.83 -4.74
C GLU A 129 -3.57 10.88 -3.56
N VAL A 130 -3.12 11.24 -2.35
CA VAL A 130 -3.42 10.52 -1.11
C VAL A 130 -4.58 11.21 -0.40
N VAL A 131 -5.52 10.39 0.08
CA VAL A 131 -6.70 10.84 0.80
C VAL A 131 -6.50 10.61 2.29
N ASP A 132 -6.10 11.67 2.99
CA ASP A 132 -5.91 11.70 4.45
C ASP A 132 -7.21 12.08 5.17
N ILE A 133 -8.21 11.20 5.07
CA ILE A 133 -9.42 11.27 5.90
C ILE A 133 -9.69 9.90 6.52
N PRO A 134 -10.25 9.83 7.75
CA PRO A 134 -10.53 8.57 8.41
C PRO A 134 -11.42 7.64 7.56
N PRO A 135 -11.22 6.32 7.60
CA PRO A 135 -12.01 5.37 6.80
C PRO A 135 -13.52 5.48 7.02
N ALA A 136 -13.95 5.83 8.24
CA ALA A 136 -15.35 6.03 8.58
C ALA A 136 -15.97 7.22 7.82
N GLU A 137 -15.19 8.24 7.50
CA GLU A 137 -15.64 9.44 6.78
C GLU A 137 -15.67 9.23 5.25
N LYS A 138 -14.99 8.19 4.76
CA LYS A 138 -15.02 7.82 3.33
C LYS A 138 -16.31 7.12 2.93
N LEU A 139 -17.11 6.62 3.87
CA LEU A 139 -18.39 5.99 3.58
C LEU A 139 -19.45 7.06 3.30
N GLY A 140 -20.10 7.00 2.14
CA GLY A 140 -21.18 7.94 1.84
C GLY A 140 -22.16 7.44 0.79
N GLY A 141 -23.12 8.30 0.42
CA GLY A 141 -24.22 7.94 -0.47
C GLY A 141 -25.52 7.70 0.28
N SER A 142 -26.60 7.41 -0.46
CA SER A 142 -27.94 7.24 0.10
C SER A 142 -28.15 5.90 0.80
N HIS A 143 -27.39 4.87 0.41
CA HIS A 143 -27.42 3.56 1.03
C HIS A 143 -26.30 3.45 2.07
N THR A 144 -26.65 3.10 3.30
CA THR A 144 -25.67 2.89 4.39
C THR A 144 -25.68 1.45 4.90
N THR A 145 -26.66 0.65 4.47
CA THR A 145 -26.77 -0.77 4.83
C THR A 145 -25.78 -1.61 4.02
N LEU A 146 -25.08 -2.51 4.71
CA LEU A 146 -24.08 -3.41 4.13
C LEU A 146 -24.45 -4.88 4.40
N ILE A 147 -24.26 -5.76 3.41
CA ILE A 147 -24.43 -7.22 3.60
C ILE A 147 -23.25 -7.82 4.37
N GLY A 148 -23.42 -9.02 4.97
CA GLY A 148 -22.33 -9.72 5.66
C GLY A 148 -22.00 -9.22 7.06
N GLY A 149 -22.81 -8.33 7.64
CA GLY A 149 -22.69 -7.88 9.04
C GLY A 149 -21.29 -7.37 9.39
N ARG A 150 -20.62 -8.03 10.34
CA ARG A 150 -19.26 -7.66 10.78
C ARG A 150 -18.21 -7.83 9.68
N LYS A 151 -18.28 -8.91 8.89
CA LYS A 151 -17.35 -9.13 7.78
C LYS A 151 -17.53 -8.08 6.69
N GLY A 152 -18.78 -7.67 6.43
CA GLY A 152 -19.08 -6.61 5.46
C GLY A 152 -18.50 -5.27 5.87
N ARG A 153 -18.66 -4.90 7.14
CA ARG A 153 -18.01 -3.72 7.71
C ARG A 153 -16.48 -3.79 7.65
N ARG A 154 -15.89 -4.96 7.89
CA ARG A 154 -14.44 -5.17 7.77
C ARG A 154 -13.97 -4.94 6.34
N ALA A 155 -14.63 -5.55 5.35
CA ALA A 155 -14.29 -5.37 3.93
C ALA A 155 -14.32 -3.90 3.51
N ILE A 156 -15.35 -3.17 3.95
CA ILE A 156 -15.44 -1.72 3.69
C ILE A 156 -14.33 -0.96 4.41
N GLY A 157 -13.99 -1.33 5.65
CA GLY A 157 -12.89 -0.72 6.40
C GLY A 157 -11.54 -0.90 5.72
N VAL A 158 -11.26 -2.08 5.18
CA VAL A 158 -10.05 -2.37 4.39
C VAL A 158 -9.97 -1.48 3.16
N VAL A 159 -11.04 -1.44 2.36
CA VAL A 159 -11.07 -0.65 1.14
C VAL A 159 -11.02 0.86 1.42
N ALA A 160 -11.77 1.33 2.42
CA ALA A 160 -11.75 2.73 2.84
C ALA A 160 -10.39 3.13 3.47
N GLY A 161 -9.70 2.19 4.13
CA GLY A 161 -8.36 2.39 4.67
C GLY A 161 -7.30 2.68 3.61
N HIS A 162 -7.59 2.39 2.34
CA HIS A 162 -6.64 2.58 1.27
C HIS A 162 -6.39 4.08 0.98
N PRO A 163 -5.11 4.52 0.84
CA PRO A 163 -4.76 5.93 0.66
C PRO A 163 -5.37 6.53 -0.60
N HIS A 164 -5.51 5.73 -1.66
CA HIS A 164 -6.05 6.19 -2.95
C HIS A 164 -7.56 6.05 -3.09
N VAL A 165 -8.28 5.70 -2.02
CA VAL A 165 -9.74 5.67 -2.00
C VAL A 165 -10.28 6.96 -1.41
N LYS A 166 -10.96 7.75 -2.27
CA LYS A 166 -11.66 8.99 -1.89
C LYS A 166 -12.96 8.69 -1.18
N LYS A 167 -13.72 7.72 -1.69
CA LYS A 167 -15.08 7.46 -1.24
C LYS A 167 -15.53 6.04 -1.54
N VAL A 168 -16.28 5.45 -0.61
CA VAL A 168 -17.00 4.20 -0.79
C VAL A 168 -18.49 4.50 -0.81
N ILE A 169 -19.16 4.14 -1.89
CA ILE A 169 -20.59 4.39 -2.11
C ILE A 169 -21.32 3.04 -2.16
N PRO A 170 -22.04 2.65 -1.10
CA PRO A 170 -22.78 1.40 -1.10
C PRO A 170 -23.88 1.41 -2.16
N GLY A 171 -23.99 0.28 -2.88
CA GLY A 171 -25.07 0.06 -3.83
C GLY A 171 -26.28 -0.63 -3.20
N PRO A 172 -27.36 -0.80 -3.98
CA PRO A 172 -28.50 -1.61 -3.58
C PRO A 172 -28.08 -3.06 -3.33
N ILE A 173 -28.86 -3.76 -2.52
CA ILE A 173 -28.67 -5.18 -2.21
C ILE A 173 -29.62 -5.96 -3.11
N ASP A 174 -29.07 -6.84 -3.94
CA ASP A 174 -29.85 -7.80 -4.72
C ASP A 174 -29.82 -9.15 -3.98
N ALA A 175 -31.00 -9.66 -3.64
CA ALA A 175 -31.15 -10.88 -2.85
C ALA A 175 -32.12 -11.83 -3.55
N SER A 176 -31.58 -12.88 -4.18
CA SER A 176 -32.36 -13.92 -4.85
C SER A 176 -32.32 -15.23 -4.05
N GLY A 177 -33.20 -15.38 -3.05
CA GLY A 177 -33.48 -16.66 -2.38
C GLY A 177 -33.02 -16.81 -0.92
N THR A 178 -33.48 -17.88 -0.28
CA THR A 178 -33.24 -18.21 1.14
C THR A 178 -31.76 -18.51 1.40
N GLY A 179 -31.14 -17.72 2.27
CA GLY A 179 -29.69 -17.67 2.47
C GLY A 179 -29.03 -19.02 2.79
N SER A 180 -28.02 -19.38 1.98
CA SER A 180 -27.05 -20.40 2.32
C SER A 180 -26.09 -19.87 3.40
N ARG A 181 -25.69 -20.71 4.37
CA ARG A 181 -24.68 -20.39 5.40
C ARG A 181 -23.25 -20.39 4.85
N THR A 182 -23.03 -19.70 3.73
CA THR A 182 -21.70 -19.51 3.14
C THR A 182 -21.12 -18.19 3.64
N GLY A 183 -19.83 -18.13 3.92
CA GLY A 183 -19.18 -16.91 4.40
C GLY A 183 -19.20 -15.77 3.36
N LEU A 184 -19.19 -14.53 3.86
CA LEU A 184 -19.03 -13.35 3.01
C LEU A 184 -17.73 -13.43 2.21
N ARG A 185 -17.82 -13.15 0.91
CA ARG A 185 -16.68 -12.92 0.01
C ARG A 185 -16.70 -11.49 -0.51
N ALA A 186 -15.53 -10.90 -0.61
CA ALA A 186 -15.28 -9.58 -1.17
C ALA A 186 -14.36 -9.70 -2.38
N LYS A 187 -14.58 -8.89 -3.41
CA LYS A 187 -13.69 -8.79 -4.57
C LYS A 187 -13.78 -7.41 -5.19
N VAL A 188 -12.64 -6.82 -5.55
CA VAL A 188 -12.62 -5.57 -6.32
C VAL A 188 -12.52 -5.90 -7.81
N THR A 189 -13.46 -5.37 -8.60
CA THR A 189 -13.55 -5.58 -10.04
C THR A 189 -12.57 -4.68 -10.80
N ARG A 190 -12.48 -4.91 -12.12
CA ARG A 190 -11.71 -4.07 -13.04
C ARG A 190 -12.04 -2.59 -12.90
N ALA A 191 -11.03 -1.76 -13.12
CA ALA A 191 -11.18 -0.32 -13.15
C ALA A 191 -11.98 0.13 -14.38
N ASP A 192 -12.69 1.25 -14.22
CA ASP A 192 -13.26 2.00 -15.33
C ASP A 192 -12.21 2.90 -16.00
N ASN A 193 -12.60 3.58 -17.08
CA ASN A 193 -11.69 4.49 -17.81
C ASN A 193 -11.19 5.67 -16.98
N ASN A 194 -11.88 6.01 -15.88
CA ASN A 194 -11.49 7.07 -14.96
C ASN A 194 -10.69 6.53 -13.77
N GLY A 195 -10.36 5.23 -13.76
CA GLY A 195 -9.60 4.56 -12.71
C GLY A 195 -10.42 4.13 -11.49
N ASN A 196 -11.73 4.35 -11.46
CA ASN A 196 -12.57 3.92 -10.33
C ASN A 196 -12.86 2.42 -10.43
N VAL A 197 -13.07 1.78 -9.28
CA VAL A 197 -13.32 0.34 -9.19
C VAL A 197 -14.64 0.04 -8.48
N ARG A 198 -15.07 -1.22 -8.47
CA ARG A 198 -16.27 -1.66 -7.74
C ARG A 198 -15.91 -2.79 -6.79
N LEU A 199 -16.38 -2.69 -5.55
CA LEU A 199 -16.28 -3.74 -4.54
C LEU A 199 -17.56 -4.57 -4.56
N LEU A 200 -17.44 -5.82 -4.99
CA LEU A 200 -18.50 -6.82 -4.91
C LEU A 200 -18.42 -7.51 -3.55
N LEU A 201 -19.48 -7.36 -2.77
CA LEU A 201 -19.73 -8.17 -1.59
C LEU A 201 -20.74 -9.27 -1.97
N ARG A 202 -20.47 -10.50 -1.55
CA ARG A 202 -21.38 -11.64 -1.75
C ARG A 202 -21.52 -12.44 -0.47
N ASP A 203 -22.76 -12.54 0.02
CA ASP A 203 -23.13 -13.32 1.22
C ASP A 203 -24.26 -14.29 0.85
N GLY A 204 -23.89 -15.53 0.52
CA GLY A 204 -24.80 -16.50 -0.07
C GLY A 204 -25.37 -16.07 -1.41
N SER A 205 -26.69 -15.93 -1.47
CA SER A 205 -27.44 -15.45 -2.63
C SER A 205 -27.54 -13.92 -2.70
N SER A 206 -27.13 -13.22 -1.64
CA SER A 206 -27.16 -11.76 -1.63
C SER A 206 -25.88 -11.18 -2.22
N VAL A 207 -26.02 -10.22 -3.12
CA VAL A 207 -24.94 -9.49 -3.76
C VAL A 207 -25.13 -8.00 -3.53
N GLN A 208 -24.05 -7.31 -3.20
CA GLN A 208 -24.03 -5.87 -3.10
C GLN A 208 -22.81 -5.33 -3.83
N GLU A 209 -23.06 -4.42 -4.77
CA GLU A 209 -22.01 -3.80 -5.56
C GLU A 209 -21.77 -2.36 -5.09
N ASN A 210 -20.60 -2.11 -4.52
CA ASN A 210 -20.25 -0.83 -3.92
C ASN A 210 -19.28 -0.10 -4.83
N ARG A 211 -19.56 1.14 -5.18
CA ARG A 211 -18.67 1.95 -6.02
C ARG A 211 -17.54 2.52 -5.18
N ILE A 212 -16.31 2.36 -5.65
CA ILE A 212 -15.09 2.85 -5.00
C ILE A 212 -14.55 3.99 -5.86
N VAL A 213 -14.63 5.21 -5.34
CA VAL A 213 -14.06 6.39 -5.98
C VAL A 213 -12.60 6.49 -5.59
N THR A 214 -11.72 6.51 -6.58
CA THR A 214 -10.27 6.48 -6.38
C THR A 214 -9.63 7.82 -6.75
N THR A 215 -8.33 7.94 -6.47
CA THR A 215 -7.49 9.06 -6.95
C THR A 215 -6.85 8.78 -8.30
N ALA A 216 -6.93 7.52 -8.77
CA ALA A 216 -6.61 7.15 -10.14
C ALA A 216 -7.32 8.05 -11.17
N MET A 217 -6.61 8.34 -12.25
CA MET A 217 -7.09 9.24 -13.32
C MET A 217 -7.37 8.49 -14.63
N ASN A 218 -6.98 7.22 -14.72
CA ASN A 218 -7.12 6.41 -15.91
C ASN A 218 -7.25 4.92 -15.55
N TYR A 219 -7.58 4.10 -16.55
CA TYR A 219 -7.72 2.66 -16.41
C TYR A 219 -6.48 2.01 -15.76
N GLU A 220 -5.28 2.33 -16.24
CA GLU A 220 -4.04 1.70 -15.78
C GLU A 220 -3.76 1.96 -14.30
N THR A 221 -3.82 3.22 -13.88
CA THR A 221 -3.66 3.59 -12.46
C THR A 221 -4.78 3.04 -11.59
N GLY A 222 -6.00 2.90 -12.13
CA GLY A 222 -7.10 2.23 -11.45
C GLY A 222 -6.87 0.74 -11.25
N GLU A 223 -6.24 0.06 -12.22
CA GLU A 223 -5.89 -1.36 -12.10
C GLU A 223 -4.81 -1.59 -11.04
N ARG A 224 -3.87 -0.64 -10.87
CA ARG A 224 -2.91 -0.67 -9.76
C ARG A 224 -3.61 -0.58 -8.40
N VAL A 225 -4.51 0.40 -8.24
CA VAL A 225 -5.34 0.52 -7.03
C VAL A 225 -6.21 -0.72 -6.82
N ARG A 226 -6.75 -1.31 -7.88
CA ARG A 226 -7.52 -2.56 -7.81
C ARG A 226 -6.69 -3.71 -7.25
N ASP A 227 -5.46 -3.87 -7.75
CA ASP A 227 -4.59 -4.98 -7.37
C ASP A 227 -4.19 -4.86 -5.89
N ASP A 228 -3.83 -3.66 -5.45
CA ASP A 228 -3.57 -3.35 -4.03
C ASP A 228 -4.79 -3.62 -3.14
N LEU A 229 -5.99 -3.22 -3.58
CA LEU A 229 -7.23 -3.44 -2.82
C LEU A 229 -7.60 -4.93 -2.72
N ASN A 230 -7.46 -5.71 -3.80
CA ASN A 230 -7.71 -7.15 -3.74
C ASN A 230 -6.68 -7.85 -2.85
N GLU A 231 -5.42 -7.42 -2.87
CA GLU A 231 -4.41 -7.96 -1.96
C GLU A 231 -4.78 -7.70 -0.50
N ALA A 232 -5.13 -6.45 -0.16
CA ALA A 232 -5.58 -6.10 1.18
C ALA A 232 -6.82 -6.90 1.64
N LEU A 233 -7.73 -7.27 0.73
CA LEU A 233 -8.88 -8.12 1.05
C LEU A 233 -8.50 -9.60 1.26
N ARG A 234 -7.52 -10.13 0.53
CA ARG A 234 -6.97 -11.48 0.77
C ARG A 234 -6.28 -11.54 2.13
N GLU A 235 -5.50 -10.52 2.47
CA GLU A 235 -4.80 -10.42 3.76
C GLU A 235 -5.75 -10.48 4.97
N GLU A 236 -7.00 -10.05 4.79
CA GLU A 236 -8.03 -10.06 5.85
C GLU A 236 -8.96 -11.29 5.78
N GLU A 237 -8.61 -12.30 4.97
CA GLU A 237 -9.37 -13.53 4.75
C GLU A 237 -10.81 -13.26 4.26
N LEU A 238 -10.99 -12.18 3.50
CA LEU A 238 -12.28 -11.78 2.93
C LEU A 238 -12.42 -12.21 1.46
N GLN A 239 -11.37 -12.77 0.87
CA GLN A 239 -11.31 -13.24 -0.51
C GLN A 239 -10.51 -14.55 -0.55
N ASP A 240 -10.97 -15.52 -1.35
CA ASP A 240 -10.19 -16.74 -1.64
C ASP A 240 -9.02 -16.39 -2.60
N GLU A 241 -7.93 -17.16 -2.60
CA GLU A 241 -6.75 -16.95 -3.49
C GLU A 241 -7.10 -16.71 -4.96
#